data_AF-A0A969H252-F1
#
_entry.id   AF-A0A969H252-F1
#
_cell.length_a   1.000
_cell.length_b   1.000
_cell.length_c   1.000
_cell.angle_alpha   90.00
_cell.angle_beta   90.00
_cell.angle_gamma   90.00
#
_symmetry.space_group_name_H-M   'P 1'
#
loop_
_entity.id
_entity.type
_entity.pdbx_description
1 polymer ?
#
loop_
_entity_poly.entity_id
_entity_poly.type
_entity_poly.pdbx_seq_one_letter_code
_entity_poly.pdbx_strand_id
1 'polypeptide(L)'
;MVAPNTNRRLPDQVIGQDIDSLNGLKTVVDYTTVRPEATSDNLKQTYQTMLAQQQHETEKLALYRAASDAARLAEWEFHNAVLAMKEVVRGQYGSDSNQAQSVGLKKKSDRKRPTRKAAASASS
;
A
#
# COMPACT_ATOMS: atom_id res chain seq x y z
N MET A 1 19.77 -33.80 1.30
CA MET A 1 19.28 -32.74 2.21
C MET A 1 18.47 -31.76 1.38
N VAL A 2 17.20 -31.52 1.71
CA VAL A 2 16.35 -30.56 0.99
C VAL A 2 16.74 -29.15 1.45
N ALA A 3 17.04 -28.25 0.50
CA ALA A 3 17.38 -26.88 0.82
C ALA A 3 16.18 -26.15 1.46
N PRO A 4 16.38 -25.36 2.52
CA PRO A 4 15.29 -24.60 3.13
C PRO A 4 14.76 -23.54 2.17
N ASN A 5 13.43 -23.37 2.12
CA ASN A 5 12.80 -22.34 1.30
C ASN A 5 12.87 -20.98 2.01
N THR A 6 13.80 -20.14 1.58
CA THR A 6 14.07 -18.80 2.14
C THR A 6 13.14 -17.70 1.62
N ASN A 7 12.23 -18.01 0.68
CA ASN A 7 11.25 -17.03 0.19
C ASN A 7 10.11 -16.77 1.19
N ARG A 8 10.02 -17.57 2.26
CA ARG A 8 8.97 -17.45 3.28
C ARG A 8 9.61 -17.05 4.59
N ARG A 9 8.95 -16.13 5.30
CA ARG A 9 9.33 -15.77 6.67
C ARG A 9 9.22 -17.00 7.57
N LEU A 10 10.19 -17.17 8.47
CA LEU A 10 10.09 -18.18 9.50
C LEU A 10 8.88 -17.87 10.40
N PRO A 11 8.16 -18.90 10.89
CA PRO A 11 7.12 -18.69 11.89
C PRO A 11 7.71 -18.05 13.16
N ASP A 12 6.96 -17.14 13.78
CA ASP A 12 7.41 -16.48 15.01
C ASP A 12 7.71 -17.48 16.14
N GLN A 13 6.99 -18.60 16.18
CA GLN A 13 7.25 -19.69 17.11
C GLN A 13 8.67 -20.28 16.96
N VAL A 14 9.15 -20.43 15.71
CA VAL A 14 10.50 -20.97 15.44
C VAL A 14 11.55 -19.97 15.90
N ILE A 15 11.37 -18.69 15.56
CA ILE A 15 12.28 -17.62 16.00
C ILE A 15 12.34 -17.55 17.53
N GLY A 16 11.19 -17.66 18.21
CA GLY A 16 11.14 -17.70 19.68
C GLY A 16 11.94 -18.87 20.26
N GLN A 17 11.75 -20.08 19.72
CA GLN A 17 12.50 -21.27 20.14
C GLN A 17 14.01 -21.13 19.89
N ASP A 18 14.41 -20.50 18.78
CA ASP A 18 15.82 -20.23 18.46
C ASP A 18 16.44 -19.25 19.45
N ILE A 19 15.70 -18.20 19.84
CA ILE A 19 16.12 -17.22 20.85
C ILE A 19 16.26 -17.89 22.22
N ASP A 20 15.30 -18.73 22.62
CA ASP A 20 15.37 -19.48 23.87
C ASP A 20 16.57 -20.42 23.88
N SER A 21 16.85 -21.10 22.77
CA SER A 21 18.01 -21.97 22.60
C SER A 21 19.32 -21.18 22.71
N LEU A 22 19.41 -20.01 22.08
CA LEU A 22 20.58 -19.12 22.18
C LEU A 22 20.79 -18.59 23.61
N ASN A 23 19.70 -18.31 24.33
CA ASN A 23 19.77 -17.92 25.73
C ASN A 23 20.20 -19.09 26.63
N GLY A 24 19.68 -20.29 26.38
CA GLY A 24 20.07 -21.52 27.07
C GLY A 24 21.55 -21.83 26.88
N LEU A 25 22.11 -21.56 25.69
CA LEU A 25 23.55 -21.75 25.40
C LEU A 25 24.45 -20.98 26.37
N LYS A 26 24.01 -19.84 26.91
CA LYS A 26 24.78 -19.06 27.90
C LYS A 26 25.03 -19.81 29.20
N THR A 27 24.25 -20.86 29.50
CA THR A 27 24.45 -21.71 30.68
C THR A 27 25.49 -22.81 30.45
N VAL A 28 25.89 -23.06 29.20
CA VAL A 28 26.90 -24.04 28.82
C VAL A 28 28.28 -23.37 28.84
N VAL A 29 28.98 -23.50 29.98
CA VAL A 29 30.25 -22.80 30.25
C VAL A 29 31.36 -23.17 29.27
N ASP A 30 31.44 -24.44 28.86
CA ASP A 30 32.55 -24.98 28.05
C ASP A 30 32.15 -25.26 26.60
N TYR A 31 31.17 -24.54 26.06
CA TYR A 31 30.74 -24.73 24.68
C TYR A 31 31.83 -24.28 23.69
N THR A 32 32.38 -25.24 22.96
CA THR A 32 33.35 -25.01 21.89
C THR A 32 32.97 -25.82 20.66
N THR A 33 33.30 -25.30 19.48
CA THR A 33 32.92 -25.92 18.21
C THR A 33 33.97 -25.60 17.15
N VAL A 34 34.22 -26.59 16.27
CA VAL A 34 35.09 -26.44 15.09
C VAL A 34 34.34 -25.76 13.93
N ARG A 35 33.00 -25.77 13.99
CA ARG A 35 32.12 -25.17 12.98
C ARG A 35 32.06 -23.65 13.18
N PRO A 36 32.56 -22.83 12.25
CA PRO A 36 32.56 -21.37 12.39
C PRO A 36 31.13 -20.81 12.51
N GLU A 37 30.16 -21.43 11.82
CA GLU A 37 28.75 -21.03 11.82
C GLU A 37 28.08 -21.20 13.20
N ALA A 38 28.55 -22.16 14.00
CA ALA A 38 27.97 -22.48 15.31
C ALA A 38 28.73 -21.83 16.47
N THR A 39 29.72 -20.97 16.20
CA THR A 39 30.43 -20.26 17.26
C THR A 39 29.50 -19.30 18.01
N SER A 40 29.73 -19.13 19.31
CA SER A 40 28.92 -18.25 20.15
C SER A 40 28.89 -16.81 19.64
N ASP A 41 30.02 -16.32 19.10
CA ASP A 41 30.12 -14.99 18.50
C ASP A 41 29.35 -14.89 17.19
N ASN A 42 29.44 -15.90 16.31
CA ASN A 42 28.65 -15.90 15.08
C ASN A 42 27.14 -15.97 15.38
N LEU A 43 26.70 -16.78 16.34
CA LEU A 43 25.30 -16.85 16.76
C LEU A 43 24.78 -15.53 17.32
N LYS A 44 25.59 -14.81 18.11
CA LYS A 44 25.25 -13.45 18.56
C LYS A 44 25.17 -12.48 17.39
N GLN A 45 26.14 -12.54 16.47
CA GLN A 45 26.19 -11.65 15.31
C GLN A 45 24.99 -11.85 14.38
N THR A 46 24.61 -13.10 14.10
CA THR A 46 23.43 -13.42 13.26
C THR A 46 22.14 -12.99 13.95
N TYR A 47 22.03 -13.17 15.27
CA TYR A 47 20.89 -12.66 16.04
C TYR A 47 20.76 -11.13 15.98
N GLN A 48 21.86 -10.39 16.20
CA GLN A 48 21.86 -8.92 16.09
C GLN A 48 21.53 -8.46 14.68
N THR A 49 22.07 -9.14 13.66
CA THR A 49 21.78 -8.84 12.26
C THR A 49 20.29 -9.06 11.96
N MET A 50 19.70 -10.15 12.45
CA MET A 50 18.27 -10.41 12.30
C MET A 50 17.42 -9.27 12.87
N LEU A 51 17.71 -8.84 14.11
CA LEU A 51 16.98 -7.74 14.76
C LEU A 51 17.11 -6.43 13.98
N ALA A 52 18.33 -6.08 13.54
CA ALA A 52 18.57 -4.87 12.77
C ALA A 52 17.79 -4.87 11.44
N GLN A 53 17.77 -6.01 10.73
CA GLN A 53 17.02 -6.11 9.48
C GLN A 53 15.50 -6.05 9.69
N GLN A 54 14.97 -6.66 10.75
CA GLN A 54 13.54 -6.55 11.10
C GLN A 54 13.14 -5.11 11.46
N GLN A 55 14.02 -4.36 12.13
CA GLN A 55 13.79 -2.95 12.40
C GLN A 55 13.77 -2.13 11.11
N HIS A 56 14.75 -2.31 10.23
CA HIS A 56 14.79 -1.63 8.93
C HIS A 56 13.59 -1.96 8.04
N GLU A 57 13.10 -3.20 8.05
CA GLU A 57 11.86 -3.58 7.37
C GLU A 57 10.68 -2.74 7.87
N THR A 58 10.54 -2.63 9.19
CA THR A 58 9.45 -1.86 9.83
C THR A 58 9.55 -0.37 9.50
N GLU A 59 10.74 0.21 9.58
CA GLU A 59 11.01 1.60 9.22
C GLU A 59 10.60 1.90 7.77
N LYS A 60 11.05 1.05 6.82
CA LYS A 60 10.74 1.22 5.40
C LYS A 60 9.25 1.06 5.12
N LEU A 61 8.59 0.13 5.80
CA LEU A 61 7.15 -0.07 5.66
C LEU A 61 6.35 1.13 6.18
N ALA A 62 6.80 1.77 7.27
CA ALA A 62 6.21 3.01 7.75
C ALA A 62 6.41 4.17 6.74
N LEU A 63 7.62 4.32 6.20
CA LEU A 63 7.91 5.32 5.17
C LEU A 63 7.09 5.11 3.89
N TYR A 64 6.95 3.86 3.45
CA TYR A 64 6.13 3.50 2.30
C TYR A 64 4.66 3.87 2.52
N ARG A 65 4.11 3.57 3.71
CA ARG A 65 2.74 3.94 4.06
C ARG A 65 2.55 5.45 4.01
N ALA A 66 3.45 6.21 4.63
CA ALA A 66 3.41 7.67 4.61
C ALA A 66 3.47 8.24 3.17
N ALA A 67 4.36 7.71 2.32
CA ALA A 67 4.46 8.12 0.92
C ALA A 67 3.19 7.76 0.12
N SER A 68 2.61 6.59 0.35
CA SER A 68 1.38 6.16 -0.31
C SER A 68 0.18 7.03 0.10
N ASP A 69 0.10 7.41 1.37
CA ASP A 69 -0.97 8.30 1.86
C ASP A 69 -0.83 9.72 1.29
N ALA A 70 0.39 10.24 1.21
CA ALA A 70 0.67 11.53 0.57
C ALA A 70 0.32 11.53 -0.92
N ALA A 71 0.65 10.46 -1.66
CA ALA A 71 0.27 10.32 -3.07
C ALA A 71 -1.25 10.32 -3.24
N ARG A 72 -1.98 9.57 -2.40
CA ARG A 72 -3.44 9.51 -2.44
C ARG A 72 -4.09 10.88 -2.19
N LEU A 73 -3.56 11.66 -1.24
CA LEU A 73 -4.05 13.01 -0.99
C LEU A 73 -3.83 13.92 -2.21
N ALA A 74 -2.63 13.89 -2.79
CA ALA A 74 -2.32 14.68 -3.99
C ALA A 74 -3.21 14.29 -5.20
N GLU A 75 -3.53 13.01 -5.37
CA GLU A 75 -4.47 12.54 -6.39
C GLU A 75 -5.87 13.13 -6.19
N TRP A 76 -6.36 13.18 -4.95
CA TRP A 76 -7.66 13.78 -4.63
C TRP A 76 -7.68 15.29 -4.87
N GLU A 77 -6.62 15.99 -4.45
CA GLU A 77 -6.48 17.42 -4.70
C GLU A 77 -6.46 17.73 -6.20
N PHE A 78 -5.71 16.95 -6.98
CA PHE A 78 -5.68 17.07 -8.43
C PHE A 78 -7.06 16.82 -9.04
N HIS A 79 -7.75 15.75 -8.61
CA HIS A 79 -9.09 15.44 -9.08
C HIS A 79 -10.07 16.59 -8.82
N ASN A 80 -10.05 17.15 -7.61
CA ASN A 80 -10.92 18.25 -7.22
C ASN A 80 -10.60 19.53 -8.01
N ALA A 81 -9.33 19.84 -8.24
CA ALA A 81 -8.92 20.96 -9.08
C ALA A 81 -9.43 20.80 -10.52
N VAL A 82 -9.35 19.59 -11.08
CA VAL A 82 -9.88 19.27 -12.42
C VAL A 82 -11.41 19.42 -12.47
N LEU A 83 -12.14 19.01 -11.42
CA LEU A 83 -13.59 19.24 -11.34
C LEU A 83 -13.92 20.73 -11.31
N ALA A 84 -13.25 21.50 -10.45
CA ALA A 84 -13.44 22.95 -10.38
C ALA A 84 -13.15 23.63 -11.72
N MET A 85 -12.06 23.25 -12.40
CA MET A 85 -11.75 23.74 -13.75
C MET A 85 -12.88 23.44 -14.74
N LYS A 86 -13.43 22.23 -14.75
CA LYS A 86 -14.56 21.86 -15.62
C LYS A 86 -15.79 22.72 -15.33
N GLU A 87 -16.08 23.01 -14.06
CA GLU A 87 -17.19 23.88 -13.66
C GLU A 87 -16.99 25.32 -14.13
N VAL A 88 -15.79 25.88 -13.96
CA VAL A 88 -15.45 27.23 -14.45
C VAL A 88 -15.60 27.31 -15.96
N VAL A 89 -15.05 26.35 -16.72
CA VAL A 89 -15.19 26.30 -18.18
C VAL A 89 -16.66 26.24 -18.59
N ARG A 90 -17.47 25.45 -17.89
CA ARG A 90 -18.92 25.36 -18.16
C ARG A 90 -19.64 26.69 -17.85
N GLY A 91 -19.26 27.37 -16.77
CA GLY A 91 -19.84 28.66 -16.38
C GLY A 91 -19.47 29.79 -17.34
N GLN A 92 -18.20 29.83 -17.77
CA GLN A 92 -17.66 30.91 -18.59
C GLN A 92 -18.05 30.81 -20.07
N TYR A 93 -18.00 29.61 -20.66
CA TYR A 93 -18.30 29.42 -22.09
C TYR A 93 -19.73 28.93 -22.34
N GLY A 94 -20.45 28.55 -21.29
CA GLY A 94 -21.79 27.98 -21.41
C GLY A 94 -21.78 26.48 -21.72
N SER A 95 -22.87 25.80 -21.33
CA SER A 95 -22.98 24.34 -21.31
C SER A 95 -23.06 23.66 -22.69
N ASP A 96 -23.11 24.42 -23.78
CA ASP A 96 -23.24 23.92 -25.16
C ASP A 96 -22.05 24.33 -26.05
N SER A 97 -21.02 24.92 -25.45
CA SER A 97 -19.83 25.39 -26.15
C SER A 97 -18.85 24.26 -26.51
N ASN A 98 -18.05 24.49 -27.54
CA ASN A 98 -16.98 23.56 -27.94
C ASN A 98 -15.91 23.43 -26.83
N GLN A 99 -15.67 24.51 -26.09
CA GLN A 99 -14.72 24.58 -24.98
C GLN A 99 -15.13 23.67 -23.80
N ALA A 100 -16.43 23.64 -23.46
CA ALA A 100 -16.95 22.69 -22.47
C ALA A 100 -16.82 21.24 -22.95
N GLN A 101 -17.00 20.99 -24.26
CA GLN A 101 -16.81 19.66 -24.84
C GLN A 101 -15.35 19.19 -24.79
N SER A 102 -14.39 20.09 -25.02
CA SER A 102 -12.95 19.80 -24.96
C SER A 102 -12.46 19.36 -23.58
N VAL A 103 -13.10 19.81 -22.49
CA VAL A 103 -12.77 19.38 -21.11
C VAL A 103 -13.56 18.13 -20.66
N GLY A 104 -14.16 17.41 -21.61
CA GLY A 104 -14.88 16.16 -21.37
C GLY A 104 -16.31 16.32 -20.85
N LEU A 105 -16.88 17.54 -20.87
CA LEU A 105 -18.29 17.73 -20.54
C LEU A 105 -19.15 17.52 -21.80
N LYS A 106 -20.14 16.63 -21.71
CA LYS A 106 -21.08 16.41 -22.82
C LYS A 106 -21.95 17.64 -23.05
N LYS A 107 -22.03 18.12 -24.30
CA LYS A 107 -22.90 19.22 -24.73
C LYS A 107 -24.35 18.98 -24.33
N LYS A 108 -25.08 20.05 -24.05
CA LYS A 108 -26.50 19.97 -23.68
C LYS A 108 -27.35 19.49 -24.86
N SER A 109 -27.00 19.90 -26.08
CA SER A 109 -27.59 19.43 -27.34
C SER A 109 -27.41 17.92 -27.57
N ASP A 110 -26.28 17.34 -27.15
CA ASP A 110 -25.98 15.91 -27.28
C ASP A 110 -26.60 15.04 -26.16
N ARG A 111 -27.21 15.67 -25.13
CA ARG A 111 -27.90 14.94 -24.07
C ARG A 111 -29.31 14.59 -24.50
N LYS A 112 -29.58 13.30 -24.64
CA LYS A 112 -30.93 12.76 -24.85
C LYS A 112 -31.87 13.32 -23.78
N ARG A 113 -32.85 14.13 -24.20
CA ARG A 113 -33.81 14.76 -23.29
C ARG A 113 -34.58 13.65 -22.56
N PRO A 114 -34.72 13.70 -21.22
CA PRO A 114 -35.56 12.75 -20.51
C PRO A 114 -36.99 12.87 -21.06
N THR A 115 -37.47 11.82 -21.72
CA THR A 115 -38.87 11.74 -22.14
C THR A 115 -39.69 11.48 -20.88
N ARG A 116 -40.41 12.52 -20.42
CA ARG A 116 -41.41 12.36 -19.36
C ARG A 116 -42.46 11.39 -19.93
N LYS A 117 -42.52 10.15 -19.44
CA LYS A 117 -43.64 9.26 -19.75
C LYS A 117 -44.89 9.96 -19.21
N ALA A 118 -45.73 10.45 -20.11
CA ALA A 118 -47.07 10.90 -19.75
C ALA A 118 -47.77 9.72 -19.09
N ALA A 119 -48.18 9.88 -17.83
CA ALA A 119 -49.07 8.92 -17.20
C ALA A 119 -50.35 8.91 -18.03
N ALA A 120 -50.65 7.76 -18.63
CA ALA A 120 -51.86 7.56 -19.41
C ALA A 120 -53.06 7.91 -18.54
N SER A 121 -53.85 8.86 -19.03
CA SER A 121 -55.15 9.25 -18.48
C SER A 121 -56.04 8.02 -18.36
N ALA A 122 -56.59 7.84 -17.17
CA ALA A 122 -57.70 6.94 -16.91
C ALA A 122 -58.99 7.47 -17.56
N SER A 123 -59.72 6.58 -18.22
CA SER A 123 -61.15 6.66 -18.56
C SER A 123 -61.59 5.24 -18.90
N SER A 124 -62.33 4.54 -18.03
CA SER A 124 -63.79 4.61 -17.83
C SER A 124 -64.57 4.17 -19.06
#